data_AF-A0A0F4L9H8-F1
#
_entry.id   AF-A0A0F4L9H8-F1
#
_cell.length_a   1.000
_cell.length_b   1.000
_cell.length_c   1.000
_cell.angle_alpha   90.00
_cell.angle_beta   90.00
_cell.angle_gamma   90.00
#
_symmetry.space_group_name_H-M   'P 1'
#
loop_
_entity.id
_entity.type
_entity.pdbx_description
1 polymer ?
#
loop_
_entity_poly.entity_id
_entity_poly.type
_entity_poly.pdbx_seq_one_letter_code
_entity_poly.pdbx_strand_id
1 'polypeptide(L)'
;MNTDLMLRYIEDTPNAITDLLDTFERVYSKDKLPVAKNIVFIGSGSSFNTACQVTFFYENYLGLNTQVYYPDTFLSIRELNLSKQNTLIVVISETGTSTYTNMALSKARKDGYKTIALTQYKNAPLANNCDYYFNFCCGEENCNAKTKGYTNNLILLYLLGTMLANTSFDSSKLIKEIEEIKKEIKNLIESFPLWFSKHHKLVRMNNILVVGAEPYLGATKEAALKMSETMLVQSSFTTAEEFPHGFHRPVNQNSNIFLINSTAYPLEKTTNYFQTKINNMILINTVDNQNGDFNIKKHKYYLEAITIGIVFQLFAYYIPTYLGLDPNRNANDDYDELIKNRLT
;
A
#
# COMPACT_ATOMS: atom_id res chain seq x y z
N MET A 1 -2.71 1.06 -27.82
CA MET A 1 -2.35 0.93 -26.40
C MET A 1 -3.59 0.49 -25.66
N ASN A 2 -3.49 -0.52 -24.79
CA ASN A 2 -4.61 -1.05 -24.02
C ASN A 2 -4.79 -0.18 -22.77
N THR A 3 -5.45 0.97 -22.91
CA THR A 3 -5.66 1.96 -21.84
C THR A 3 -6.28 1.35 -20.59
N ASP A 4 -7.03 0.26 -20.76
CA ASP A 4 -7.81 -0.37 -19.71
C ASP A 4 -7.01 -1.43 -18.93
N LEU A 5 -5.70 -1.62 -19.22
CA LEU A 5 -4.89 -2.65 -18.57
C LEU A 5 -4.87 -2.50 -17.04
N MET A 6 -4.72 -1.27 -16.54
CA MET A 6 -4.74 -1.01 -15.10
C MET A 6 -6.11 -1.32 -14.49
N LEU A 7 -7.21 -0.95 -15.16
CA LEU A 7 -8.57 -1.25 -14.70
C LEU A 7 -8.81 -2.76 -14.63
N ARG A 8 -8.37 -3.53 -15.62
CA ARG A 8 -8.49 -5.00 -15.60
C ARG A 8 -7.81 -5.62 -14.38
N TYR A 9 -6.65 -5.10 -13.97
CA TYR A 9 -5.98 -5.57 -12.75
C TYR A 9 -6.71 -5.16 -11.47
N ILE A 10 -7.31 -3.96 -11.44
CA ILE A 10 -8.20 -3.55 -10.34
C ILE A 10 -9.40 -4.51 -10.26
N GLU A 11 -10.08 -4.77 -11.39
CA GLU A 11 -11.22 -5.68 -11.50
C GLU A 11 -10.89 -7.13 -11.11
N ASP A 12 -9.65 -7.57 -11.35
CA ASP A 12 -9.15 -8.91 -10.99
C ASP A 12 -8.73 -9.04 -9.52
N THR A 13 -8.64 -7.93 -8.78
CA THR A 13 -8.20 -7.94 -7.37
C THR A 13 -9.01 -8.91 -6.49
N PRO A 14 -10.35 -9.02 -6.58
CA PRO A 14 -11.10 -10.01 -5.80
C PRO A 14 -10.71 -11.46 -6.09
N ASN A 15 -10.33 -11.79 -7.32
CA ASN A 15 -9.85 -13.14 -7.65
C ASN A 15 -8.47 -13.38 -7.05
N ALA A 16 -7.56 -12.40 -7.21
CA ALA A 16 -6.24 -12.44 -6.60
C ALA A 16 -6.29 -12.62 -5.07
N ILE A 17 -7.23 -11.95 -4.39
CA ILE A 17 -7.45 -12.15 -2.94
C ILE A 17 -7.88 -13.59 -2.65
N THR A 18 -8.76 -14.15 -3.48
CA THR A 18 -9.21 -15.54 -3.30
C THR A 18 -8.05 -16.52 -3.44
N ASP A 19 -7.20 -16.36 -4.47
CA ASP A 19 -6.02 -17.18 -4.68
C ASP A 19 -5.03 -17.10 -3.51
N LEU A 20 -4.85 -15.90 -2.94
CA LEU A 20 -4.03 -15.68 -1.76
C LEU A 20 -4.59 -16.38 -0.52
N LEU A 21 -5.88 -16.24 -0.23
CA LEU A 21 -6.51 -16.86 0.94
C LEU A 21 -6.47 -18.40 0.83
N ASP A 22 -6.80 -18.95 -0.33
CA ASP A 22 -6.71 -20.39 -0.60
C ASP A 22 -5.29 -20.91 -0.42
N THR A 23 -4.29 -20.18 -0.94
CA THR A 23 -2.87 -20.54 -0.78
C THR A 23 -2.45 -20.47 0.69
N PHE A 24 -2.89 -19.44 1.40
CA PHE A 24 -2.57 -19.27 2.81
C PHE A 24 -3.11 -20.42 3.67
N GLU A 25 -4.38 -20.78 3.52
CA GLU A 25 -4.98 -21.88 4.27
C GLU A 25 -4.38 -23.24 3.90
N ARG A 26 -4.07 -23.47 2.62
CA ARG A 26 -3.56 -24.77 2.17
C ARG A 26 -2.08 -24.98 2.45
N VAL A 27 -1.27 -23.92 2.33
CA VAL A 27 0.19 -23.98 2.31
C VAL A 27 0.77 -23.19 3.48
N TYR A 28 0.64 -21.85 3.45
CA TYR A 28 1.43 -20.98 4.33
C TYR A 28 1.10 -21.15 5.81
N SER A 29 -0.17 -21.30 6.18
CA SER A 29 -0.61 -21.48 7.57
C SER A 29 -0.01 -22.72 8.26
N LYS A 30 0.55 -23.66 7.49
CA LYS A 30 1.21 -24.88 7.98
C LYS A 30 2.72 -24.72 8.12
N ASP A 31 3.30 -23.64 7.59
CA ASP A 31 4.73 -23.38 7.66
C ASP A 31 5.12 -23.05 9.10
N LYS A 32 6.18 -23.71 9.58
CA LYS A 32 6.76 -23.44 10.90
C LYS A 32 7.73 -22.27 10.80
N LEU A 33 7.21 -21.07 11.05
CA LEU A 33 8.01 -19.87 11.13
C LEU A 33 8.57 -19.65 12.54
N PRO A 34 9.75 -19.03 12.66
CA PRO A 34 10.26 -18.59 13.96
C PRO A 34 9.35 -17.50 14.53
N VAL A 35 9.04 -17.60 15.81
CA VAL A 35 8.40 -16.51 16.55
C VAL A 35 9.37 -15.35 16.63
N ALA A 36 8.92 -14.15 16.27
CA ALA A 36 9.70 -12.94 16.36
C ALA A 36 9.23 -12.04 17.49
N LYS A 37 10.13 -11.21 18.01
CA LYS A 37 9.79 -10.04 18.83
C LYS A 37 9.90 -8.75 18.03
N ASN A 38 10.83 -8.71 17.08
CA ASN A 38 11.05 -7.55 16.23
C ASN A 38 10.94 -7.97 14.76
N ILE A 39 10.26 -7.16 13.96
CA ILE A 39 10.18 -7.30 12.51
C ILE A 39 10.81 -6.06 11.88
N VAL A 40 11.75 -6.27 10.97
CA VAL A 40 12.32 -5.19 10.16
C VAL A 40 11.90 -5.40 8.72
N PHE A 41 11.08 -4.49 8.21
CA PHE A 41 10.65 -4.49 6.82
C PHE A 41 11.61 -3.68 5.96
N ILE A 42 11.89 -4.19 4.77
CA ILE A 42 12.71 -3.52 3.77
C ILE A 42 12.01 -3.63 2.42
N GLY A 43 11.77 -2.48 1.78
CA GLY A 43 11.13 -2.42 0.46
C GLY A 43 11.15 -1.01 -0.09
N SER A 44 10.74 -0.85 -1.35
CA SER A 44 10.68 0.44 -2.04
C SER A 44 9.29 0.68 -2.64
N GLY A 45 8.90 1.93 -2.83
CA GLY A 45 7.62 2.31 -3.45
C GLY A 45 6.43 1.64 -2.77
N SER A 46 5.53 1.02 -3.56
CA SER A 46 4.36 0.31 -3.04
C SER A 46 4.69 -0.75 -1.98
N SER A 47 5.82 -1.45 -2.10
CA SER A 47 6.27 -2.44 -1.09
C SER A 47 6.64 -1.79 0.25
N PHE A 48 7.23 -0.58 0.22
CA PHE A 48 7.49 0.20 1.43
C PHE A 48 6.18 0.69 2.06
N ASN A 49 5.25 1.16 1.22
CA ASN A 49 3.97 1.70 1.68
C ASN A 49 3.12 0.64 2.38
N THR A 50 3.07 -0.60 1.86
CA THR A 50 2.43 -1.72 2.56
C THR A 50 3.11 -2.05 3.88
N ALA A 51 4.44 -1.99 3.94
CA ALA A 51 5.18 -2.24 5.17
C ALA A 51 4.89 -1.18 6.24
N CYS A 52 4.85 0.11 5.85
CA CYS A 52 4.39 1.18 6.74
C CYS A 52 2.94 1.00 7.19
N GLN A 53 2.06 0.47 6.34
CA GLN A 53 0.65 0.31 6.68
C GLN A 53 0.42 -0.78 7.74
N VAL A 54 1.21 -1.85 7.72
CA VAL A 54 1.02 -2.98 8.65
C VAL A 54 1.64 -2.77 10.02
N THR A 55 2.54 -1.79 10.20
CA THR A 55 3.19 -1.51 11.50
C THR A 55 2.17 -1.30 12.60
N PHE A 56 1.12 -0.51 12.35
CA PHE A 56 0.04 -0.27 13.31
C PHE A 56 -0.62 -1.57 13.77
N PHE A 57 -0.89 -2.50 12.85
CA PHE A 57 -1.48 -3.80 13.18
C PHE A 57 -0.52 -4.67 14.00
N TYR A 58 0.74 -4.74 13.57
CA TYR A 58 1.77 -5.53 14.22
C TYR A 58 2.02 -5.06 15.65
N GLU A 59 2.09 -3.75 15.87
CA GLU A 59 2.39 -3.17 17.18
C GLU A 59 1.17 -3.22 18.12
N ASN A 60 -0.02 -2.83 17.63
CA ASN A 60 -1.20 -2.67 18.49
C ASN A 60 -2.03 -3.95 18.68
N TYR A 61 -1.96 -4.90 17.75
CA TYR A 61 -2.78 -6.12 17.81
C TYR A 61 -1.95 -7.39 18.00
N LEU A 62 -0.69 -7.39 17.57
CA LEU A 62 0.17 -8.58 17.62
C LEU A 62 1.29 -8.48 18.66
N GLY A 63 1.57 -7.29 19.20
CA GLY A 63 2.63 -7.07 20.19
C GLY A 63 4.04 -7.22 19.62
N LEU A 64 4.21 -7.05 18.31
CA LEU A 64 5.49 -7.09 17.61
C LEU A 64 6.06 -5.68 17.50
N ASN A 65 7.37 -5.50 17.72
CA ASN A 65 8.04 -4.24 17.43
C ASN A 65 8.37 -4.17 15.94
N THR A 66 8.10 -3.05 15.27
CA THR A 66 8.39 -2.92 13.85
C THR A 66 9.37 -1.79 13.53
N GLN A 67 10.18 -2.00 12.49
CA GLN A 67 10.97 -0.98 11.83
C GLN A 67 10.79 -1.13 10.33
N VAL A 68 10.69 -0.02 9.60
CA VAL A 68 10.56 -0.02 8.14
C VAL A 68 11.66 0.84 7.56
N TYR A 69 12.42 0.28 6.62
CA TYR A 69 13.51 0.98 5.96
C TYR A 69 13.36 0.94 4.45
N TYR A 70 13.68 2.07 3.81
CA TYR A 70 14.10 2.01 2.42
C TYR A 70 15.42 1.21 2.32
N PRO A 71 15.68 0.51 1.20
CA PRO A 71 16.85 -0.36 1.11
C PRO A 71 18.18 0.39 1.24
N ASP A 72 18.29 1.59 0.68
CA ASP A 72 19.47 2.46 0.78
C ASP A 72 19.72 2.91 2.23
N THR A 73 18.65 3.29 2.94
CA THR A 73 18.71 3.64 4.36
C THR A 73 19.21 2.45 5.17
N PHE A 74 18.66 1.25 4.95
CA PHE A 74 19.11 0.04 5.62
C PHE A 74 20.58 -0.29 5.34
N LEU A 75 21.03 -0.12 4.10
CA LEU A 75 22.43 -0.34 3.71
C LEU A 75 23.39 0.63 4.40
N SER A 76 22.95 1.85 4.70
CA SER A 76 23.75 2.84 5.44
C SER A 76 23.89 2.53 6.94
N ILE A 77 23.01 1.69 7.49
CA ILE A 77 23.06 1.29 8.89
C ILE A 77 24.22 0.32 9.10
N ARG A 78 25.17 0.69 9.97
CA ARG A 78 26.29 -0.19 10.31
C ARG A 78 25.81 -1.50 10.93
N GLU A 79 25.01 -1.41 11.97
CA GLU A 79 24.44 -2.56 12.68
C GLU A 79 23.07 -2.17 13.27
N LEU A 80 22.09 -3.06 13.18
CA LEU A 80 20.82 -2.89 13.89
C LEU A 80 21.04 -3.17 15.37
N ASN A 81 20.56 -2.26 16.23
CA ASN A 81 20.56 -2.48 17.68
C ASN A 81 19.41 -3.41 18.12
N LEU A 82 19.31 -4.59 17.49
CA LEU A 82 18.29 -5.60 17.72
C LEU A 82 18.93 -7.00 17.78
N SER A 83 18.44 -7.83 18.71
CA SER A 83 18.91 -9.22 18.84
C SER A 83 18.60 -10.02 17.58
N LYS A 84 19.62 -10.67 17.00
CA LYS A 84 19.50 -11.49 15.78
C LYS A 84 18.54 -12.65 15.96
N GLN A 85 18.51 -13.26 17.16
CA GLN A 85 17.66 -14.41 17.47
C GLN A 85 16.17 -14.07 17.55
N ASN A 86 15.85 -12.81 17.89
CA ASN A 86 14.47 -12.35 18.10
C ASN A 86 13.97 -11.44 16.97
N THR A 87 14.74 -11.30 15.89
CA THR A 87 14.47 -10.35 14.81
C THR A 87 14.39 -11.05 13.47
N LEU A 88 13.31 -10.78 12.74
CA LEU A 88 13.16 -11.21 11.35
C LEU A 88 13.25 -10.02 10.42
N ILE A 89 13.98 -10.20 9.32
CA ILE A 89 14.04 -9.24 8.23
C ILE A 89 13.07 -9.70 7.14
N VAL A 90 12.09 -8.87 6.82
CA VAL A 90 11.11 -9.13 5.76
C VAL A 90 11.45 -8.21 4.59
N VAL A 91 11.96 -8.78 3.51
CA VAL A 91 12.28 -8.06 2.27
C VAL A 91 11.14 -8.22 1.27
N ILE A 92 10.67 -7.10 0.72
CA ILE A 92 9.47 -7.04 -0.11
C ILE A 92 9.84 -6.42 -1.46
N SER A 93 9.56 -7.15 -2.54
CA SER A 93 9.69 -6.67 -3.93
C SER A 93 8.85 -7.56 -4.84
N GLU A 94 7.86 -6.99 -5.51
CA GLU A 94 6.95 -7.74 -6.39
C GLU A 94 7.72 -8.53 -7.46
N THR A 95 8.66 -7.89 -8.17
CA THR A 95 9.48 -8.57 -9.18
C THR A 95 10.57 -9.45 -8.57
N GLY A 96 10.99 -9.16 -7.34
CA GLY A 96 12.11 -9.82 -6.66
C GLY A 96 13.48 -9.49 -7.28
N THR A 97 13.54 -8.52 -8.20
CA THR A 97 14.76 -8.13 -8.93
C THR A 97 15.31 -6.76 -8.53
N SER A 98 14.66 -6.00 -7.64
CA SER A 98 15.15 -4.68 -7.24
C SER A 98 16.59 -4.74 -6.67
N THR A 99 17.53 -4.01 -7.29
CA THR A 99 18.97 -4.13 -7.02
C THR A 99 19.30 -3.82 -5.55
N TYR A 100 18.87 -2.66 -5.05
CA TYR A 100 19.15 -2.26 -3.67
C TYR A 100 18.44 -3.15 -2.63
N THR A 101 17.25 -3.66 -2.93
CA THR A 101 16.55 -4.62 -2.04
C THR A 101 17.32 -5.94 -1.92
N ASN A 102 17.88 -6.45 -3.03
CA ASN A 102 18.73 -7.65 -3.01
C ASN A 102 20.08 -7.40 -2.31
N MET A 103 20.64 -6.19 -2.42
CA MET A 103 21.82 -5.79 -1.63
C MET A 103 21.51 -5.74 -0.12
N ALA A 104 20.35 -5.18 0.26
CA ALA A 104 19.90 -5.13 1.64
C ALA A 104 19.67 -6.54 2.21
N LEU A 105 19.07 -7.45 1.42
CA LEU A 105 18.97 -8.87 1.76
C LEU A 105 20.36 -9.49 2.00
N SER A 106 21.31 -9.27 1.09
CA SER A 106 22.67 -9.79 1.21
C SER A 106 23.35 -9.31 2.49
N LYS A 107 23.18 -8.03 2.86
CA LYS A 107 23.66 -7.47 4.12
C LYS A 107 22.99 -8.12 5.33
N ALA A 108 21.66 -8.19 5.36
CA ALA A 108 20.91 -8.78 6.47
C ALA A 108 21.34 -10.22 6.77
N ARG A 109 21.58 -11.02 5.73
CA ARG A 109 22.08 -12.39 5.86
C ARG A 109 23.51 -12.44 6.36
N LYS A 110 24.39 -11.59 5.83
CA LYS A 110 25.78 -11.48 6.30
C LYS A 110 25.85 -11.11 7.78
N ASP A 111 24.93 -10.26 8.24
CA ASP A 111 24.81 -9.83 9.63
C ASP A 111 24.15 -10.90 10.54
N GLY A 112 23.73 -12.04 9.98
CA GLY A 112 23.23 -13.21 10.70
C GLY A 112 21.74 -13.18 11.02
N TYR A 113 20.95 -12.30 10.41
CA TYR A 113 19.50 -12.28 10.60
C TYR A 113 18.80 -13.36 9.78
N LYS A 114 17.67 -13.85 10.30
CA LYS A 114 16.73 -14.68 9.55
C LYS A 114 15.88 -13.81 8.62
N THR A 115 15.63 -14.32 7.42
CA THR A 115 15.11 -13.52 6.30
C THR A 115 13.87 -14.15 5.65
N ILE A 116 12.88 -13.31 5.35
CA ILE A 116 11.65 -13.68 4.64
C ILE A 116 11.56 -12.83 3.38
N ALA A 117 11.38 -13.45 2.22
CA ALA A 117 11.05 -12.78 0.96
C ALA A 117 9.54 -12.78 0.71
N LEU A 118 8.99 -11.61 0.40
CA LEU A 118 7.67 -11.48 -0.23
C LEU A 118 7.88 -11.01 -1.67
N THR A 119 7.56 -11.86 -2.65
CA THR A 119 7.69 -11.55 -4.09
C THR A 119 6.68 -12.36 -4.91
N GLN A 120 6.30 -11.91 -6.11
CA GLN A 120 5.36 -12.62 -6.97
C GLN A 120 6.03 -13.83 -7.66
N TYR A 121 7.35 -13.80 -7.86
CA TYR A 121 8.07 -14.78 -8.67
C TYR A 121 8.99 -15.67 -7.84
N LYS A 122 8.66 -16.97 -7.78
CA LYS A 122 9.44 -17.97 -7.03
C LYS A 122 10.91 -18.08 -7.49
N ASN A 123 11.17 -17.85 -8.77
CA ASN A 123 12.52 -17.98 -9.33
C ASN A 123 13.33 -16.67 -9.25
N ALA A 124 12.77 -15.61 -8.67
CA ALA A 124 13.47 -14.33 -8.56
C ALA A 124 14.67 -14.44 -7.59
N PRO A 125 15.71 -13.61 -7.78
CA PRO A 125 16.87 -13.56 -6.89
C PRO A 125 16.48 -13.42 -5.41
N LEU A 126 15.48 -12.59 -5.09
CA LEU A 126 15.02 -12.39 -3.71
C LEU A 126 14.50 -13.69 -3.07
N ALA A 127 13.68 -14.45 -3.80
CA ALA A 127 13.09 -15.70 -3.31
C ALA A 127 14.13 -16.79 -3.07
N ASN A 128 15.11 -16.91 -3.98
CA ASN A 128 16.15 -17.93 -3.89
C ASN A 128 17.17 -17.69 -2.77
N ASN A 129 17.29 -16.46 -2.29
CA ASN A 129 18.30 -16.07 -1.31
C ASN A 129 17.75 -15.86 0.11
N CYS A 130 16.44 -15.93 0.35
CA CYS A 130 15.86 -15.84 1.70
C CYS A 130 15.74 -17.20 2.40
N ASP A 131 15.61 -17.20 3.73
CA ASP A 131 15.32 -18.42 4.50
C ASP A 131 13.88 -18.92 4.26
N TYR A 132 12.94 -17.98 4.07
CA TYR A 132 11.53 -18.24 3.78
C TYR A 132 11.06 -17.38 2.62
N TYR A 133 10.06 -17.88 1.88
CA TYR A 133 9.48 -17.19 0.74
C TYR A 133 7.95 -17.33 0.76
N PHE A 134 7.26 -16.23 0.51
CA PHE A 134 5.81 -16.20 0.29
C PHE A 134 5.50 -15.47 -1.01
N ASN A 135 4.65 -16.10 -1.83
CA ASN A 135 4.13 -15.51 -3.05
C ASN A 135 3.01 -14.52 -2.72
N PHE A 136 2.97 -13.36 -3.39
CA PHE A 136 1.84 -12.43 -3.33
C PHE A 136 0.53 -13.08 -3.80
N CYS A 137 0.60 -14.08 -4.68
CA CYS A 137 -0.53 -14.76 -5.31
C CYS A 137 -1.43 -13.81 -6.10
N CYS A 138 -0.89 -12.73 -6.68
CA CYS A 138 -1.67 -11.80 -7.50
C CYS A 138 -1.65 -12.13 -9.01
N GLY A 139 -0.85 -13.12 -9.41
CA GLY A 139 -0.64 -13.46 -10.82
C GLY A 139 0.21 -12.42 -11.54
N GLU A 140 0.17 -12.42 -12.86
CA GLU A 140 0.88 -11.40 -13.65
C GLU A 140 0.18 -10.03 -13.56
N GLU A 141 1.00 -8.99 -13.42
CA GLU A 141 0.58 -7.60 -13.36
C GLU A 141 1.56 -6.72 -14.15
N ASN A 142 1.33 -6.64 -15.46
CA ASN A 142 2.20 -5.94 -16.41
C ASN A 142 1.85 -4.44 -16.55
N CYS A 143 1.40 -3.81 -15.47
CA CYS A 143 1.28 -2.35 -15.36
C CYS A 143 2.43 -1.79 -14.51
N ASN A 144 2.82 -0.55 -14.79
CA ASN A 144 3.79 0.18 -13.96
C ASN A 144 3.17 0.54 -12.61
N ALA A 145 1.97 1.14 -12.63
CA ALA A 145 1.21 1.45 -11.43
C ALA A 145 0.51 0.19 -10.89
N LYS A 146 1.19 -0.53 -9.99
CA LYS A 146 0.69 -1.74 -9.32
C LYS A 146 -0.61 -1.52 -8.54
N THR A 147 -1.55 -2.45 -8.65
CA THR A 147 -2.87 -2.44 -8.03
C THR A 147 -3.14 -3.72 -7.24
N LYS A 148 -3.43 -4.85 -7.90
CA LYS A 148 -3.72 -6.12 -7.22
C LYS A 148 -2.53 -6.66 -6.44
N GLY A 149 -1.30 -6.44 -6.93
CA GLY A 149 -0.07 -6.78 -6.22
C GLY A 149 0.10 -6.01 -4.91
N TYR A 150 -0.24 -4.72 -4.87
CA TYR A 150 -0.27 -3.93 -3.64
C TYR A 150 -1.27 -4.51 -2.63
N THR A 151 -2.51 -4.75 -3.10
CA THR A 151 -3.61 -5.23 -2.25
C THR A 151 -3.31 -6.61 -1.65
N ASN A 152 -2.85 -7.55 -2.48
CA ASN A 152 -2.48 -8.89 -2.01
C ASN A 152 -1.27 -8.86 -1.08
N ASN A 153 -0.25 -8.05 -1.37
CA ASN A 153 0.90 -7.93 -0.48
C ASN A 153 0.50 -7.38 0.90
N LEU A 154 -0.39 -6.38 0.95
CA LEU A 154 -0.91 -5.86 2.20
C LEU A 154 -1.66 -6.93 3.01
N ILE A 155 -2.53 -7.71 2.34
CA ILE A 155 -3.27 -8.82 2.98
C ILE A 155 -2.31 -9.92 3.45
N LEU A 156 -1.34 -10.30 2.62
CA LEU A 156 -0.33 -11.30 2.96
C LEU A 156 0.48 -10.86 4.19
N LEU A 157 0.84 -9.59 4.29
CA LEU A 157 1.52 -9.05 5.46
C LEU A 157 0.65 -9.13 6.73
N TYR A 158 -0.66 -8.85 6.65
CA TYR A 158 -1.55 -9.03 7.79
C TYR A 158 -1.59 -10.50 8.25
N LEU A 159 -1.77 -11.42 7.31
CA LEU A 159 -1.82 -12.86 7.60
C LEU A 159 -0.48 -13.38 8.14
N LEU A 160 0.64 -12.99 7.54
CA LEU A 160 1.99 -13.34 7.99
C LEU A 160 2.23 -12.85 9.42
N GLY A 161 1.76 -11.66 9.78
CA GLY A 161 1.89 -11.13 11.14
C GLY A 161 1.30 -12.07 12.18
N THR A 162 0.13 -12.66 11.89
CA THR A 162 -0.53 -13.62 12.78
C THR A 162 0.27 -14.90 12.97
N MET A 163 1.10 -15.28 12.00
CA MET A 163 1.99 -16.45 12.11
C MET A 163 3.28 -16.15 12.87
N LEU A 164 3.79 -14.92 12.77
CA LEU A 164 5.07 -14.51 13.37
C LEU A 164 4.94 -14.13 14.85
N ALA A 165 3.74 -13.70 15.25
CA ALA A 165 3.46 -13.26 16.60
C ALA A 165 3.11 -14.43 17.53
N ASN A 166 3.62 -14.40 18.76
CA ASN A 166 3.18 -15.29 19.82
C ASN A 166 1.94 -14.73 20.51
N THR A 167 0.81 -14.76 19.80
CA THR A 167 -0.46 -14.17 20.23
C THR A 167 -1.62 -15.12 20.02
N SER A 168 -2.71 -14.94 20.78
CA SER A 168 -3.98 -15.65 20.60
C SER A 168 -4.86 -15.03 19.51
N PHE A 169 -4.30 -14.15 18.68
CA PHE A 169 -5.03 -13.53 17.58
C PHE A 169 -5.56 -14.58 16.60
N ASP A 170 -6.89 -14.59 16.42
CA ASP A 170 -7.57 -15.58 15.60
C ASP A 170 -7.45 -15.23 14.11
N SER A 171 -6.54 -15.91 13.41
CA SER A 171 -6.35 -15.75 11.96
C SER A 171 -7.60 -16.14 11.16
N SER A 172 -8.43 -17.06 11.64
CA SER A 172 -9.69 -17.43 10.98
C SER A 172 -10.70 -16.30 10.98
N LYS A 173 -10.71 -15.47 12.03
CA LYS A 173 -11.52 -14.25 12.10
C LYS A 173 -11.03 -13.21 11.10
N LEU A 174 -9.71 -13.02 10.99
CA LEU A 174 -9.12 -12.11 10.01
C LEU A 174 -9.45 -12.52 8.57
N ILE A 175 -9.38 -13.81 8.24
CA ILE A 175 -9.75 -14.33 6.92
C ILE A 175 -11.22 -14.00 6.60
N LYS A 176 -12.14 -14.20 7.55
CA LYS A 176 -13.56 -13.83 7.38
C LYS A 176 -13.76 -12.33 7.15
N GLU A 177 -13.02 -11.50 7.87
CA GLU A 177 -13.07 -10.04 7.69
C GLU A 177 -12.50 -9.61 6.32
N ILE A 178 -11.45 -10.27 5.83
CA ILE A 178 -10.91 -10.06 4.47
C ILE A 178 -11.93 -10.50 3.41
N GLU A 179 -12.66 -11.59 3.62
CA GLU A 179 -13.75 -12.03 2.74
C GLU A 179 -14.89 -11.01 2.66
N GLU A 180 -15.19 -10.30 3.76
CA GLU A 180 -16.15 -9.19 3.75
C GLU A 180 -15.61 -7.97 2.99
N ILE A 181 -14.33 -7.62 3.19
CA ILE A 181 -13.65 -6.56 2.42
C ILE A 181 -13.67 -6.91 0.93
N LYS A 182 -13.39 -8.15 0.55
CA LYS A 182 -13.42 -8.61 -0.85
C LYS A 182 -14.77 -8.33 -1.52
N LYS A 183 -15.89 -8.52 -0.80
CA LYS A 183 -17.24 -8.19 -1.32
C LYS A 183 -17.42 -6.69 -1.49
N GLU A 184 -16.91 -5.89 -0.57
CA GLU A 184 -16.93 -4.43 -0.72
C GLU A 184 -16.08 -3.96 -1.90
N ILE A 185 -14.89 -4.52 -2.10
CA ILE A 185 -14.04 -4.19 -3.26
C ILE A 185 -14.82 -4.35 -4.56
N LYS A 186 -15.57 -5.45 -4.72
CA LYS A 186 -16.46 -5.65 -5.89
C LYS A 186 -17.49 -4.52 -6.01
N ASN A 187 -18.19 -4.19 -4.93
CA ASN A 187 -19.17 -3.10 -4.93
C ASN A 187 -18.54 -1.73 -5.26
N LEU A 188 -17.33 -1.45 -4.76
CA LEU A 188 -16.59 -0.23 -5.05
C LEU A 188 -16.27 -0.15 -6.54
N ILE A 189 -15.71 -1.22 -7.12
CA ILE A 189 -15.37 -1.30 -8.54
C ILE A 189 -16.62 -1.08 -9.42
N GLU A 190 -17.74 -1.71 -9.08
CA GLU A 190 -19.00 -1.61 -9.83
C GLU A 190 -19.66 -0.22 -9.72
N SER A 191 -19.58 0.43 -8.55
CA SER A 191 -20.26 1.70 -8.29
C SER A 191 -19.43 2.94 -8.63
N PHE A 192 -18.10 2.83 -8.66
CA PHE A 192 -17.20 3.94 -8.93
C PHE A 192 -17.42 4.64 -10.28
N PRO A 193 -17.66 3.96 -11.42
CA PRO A 193 -17.89 4.64 -12.69
C PRO A 193 -19.07 5.61 -12.65
N LEU A 194 -20.18 5.21 -12.01
CA LEU A 194 -21.38 6.06 -11.86
C LEU A 194 -21.11 7.24 -10.91
N TRP A 195 -20.34 7.00 -9.85
CA TRP A 195 -19.91 8.08 -8.98
C TRP A 195 -19.03 9.07 -9.74
N PHE A 196 -18.03 8.57 -10.48
CA PHE A 196 -17.07 9.37 -11.22
C PHE A 196 -17.77 10.21 -12.30
N SER A 197 -18.74 9.65 -13.03
CA SER A 197 -19.49 10.39 -14.05
C SER A 197 -20.26 11.59 -13.50
N LYS A 198 -20.62 11.61 -12.22
CA LYS A 198 -21.27 12.73 -11.54
C LYS A 198 -20.29 13.78 -11.00
N HIS A 199 -19.04 13.37 -10.75
CA HIS A 199 -18.02 14.19 -10.08
C HIS A 199 -16.80 14.48 -10.96
N HIS A 200 -16.82 14.13 -12.25
CA HIS A 200 -15.69 14.33 -13.18
C HIS A 200 -15.28 15.81 -13.40
N LYS A 201 -15.91 16.80 -12.76
CA LYS A 201 -15.44 18.20 -12.83
C LYS A 201 -14.06 18.40 -12.17
N LEU A 202 -13.52 17.37 -11.52
CA LEU A 202 -12.28 17.35 -10.74
C LEU A 202 -11.02 17.06 -11.60
N VAL A 203 -11.15 17.14 -12.93
CA VAL A 203 -10.29 16.39 -13.86
C VAL A 203 -8.90 16.94 -14.10
N ARG A 204 -8.62 18.21 -13.85
CA ARG A 204 -7.29 18.77 -14.12
C ARG A 204 -6.58 19.17 -12.84
N MET A 205 -5.86 18.22 -12.27
CA MET A 205 -5.02 18.43 -11.09
C MET A 205 -3.57 18.63 -11.54
N ASN A 206 -3.02 19.83 -11.35
CA ASN A 206 -1.63 20.14 -11.72
C ASN A 206 -0.63 19.77 -10.61
N ASN A 207 -1.14 19.53 -9.41
CA ASN A 207 -0.44 19.00 -8.25
C ASN A 207 -1.49 18.33 -7.35
N ILE A 208 -1.07 17.40 -6.51
CA ILE A 208 -1.98 16.67 -5.62
C ILE A 208 -1.39 16.63 -4.23
N LEU A 209 -2.20 16.93 -3.21
CA LEU A 209 -1.86 16.69 -1.81
C LEU A 209 -2.85 15.68 -1.23
N VAL A 210 -2.34 14.54 -0.76
CA VAL A 210 -3.12 13.55 -0.03
C VAL A 210 -2.92 13.78 1.47
N VAL A 211 -4.00 14.14 2.17
CA VAL A 211 -3.99 14.36 3.61
C VAL A 211 -4.70 13.18 4.28
N GLY A 212 -4.01 12.50 5.18
CA GLY A 212 -4.56 11.40 5.95
C GLY A 212 -4.31 11.53 7.44
N ALA A 213 -4.49 10.44 8.17
CA ALA A 213 -4.14 10.33 9.59
C ALA A 213 -3.76 8.88 9.90
N GLU A 214 -3.15 8.65 11.07
CA GLU A 214 -3.02 7.28 11.58
C GLU A 214 -4.41 6.66 11.82
N PRO A 215 -4.58 5.35 11.58
CA PRO A 215 -3.58 4.36 11.19
C PRO A 215 -3.34 4.21 9.67
N TYR A 216 -3.75 5.17 8.82
CA TYR A 216 -3.74 5.03 7.35
C TYR A 216 -2.52 5.66 6.67
N LEU A 217 -1.42 5.87 7.40
CA LEU A 217 -0.26 6.55 6.84
C LEU A 217 0.30 5.82 5.61
N GLY A 218 0.38 4.49 5.65
CA GLY A 218 0.85 3.70 4.50
C GLY A 218 -0.07 3.78 3.28
N ALA A 219 -1.39 3.76 3.48
CA ALA A 219 -2.37 3.95 2.43
C ALA A 219 -2.35 5.38 1.87
N THR A 220 -2.11 6.39 2.71
CA THR A 220 -1.96 7.80 2.30
C THR A 220 -0.71 7.98 1.42
N LYS A 221 0.40 7.32 1.78
CA LYS A 221 1.62 7.30 0.95
C LYS A 221 1.37 6.61 -0.39
N GLU A 222 0.66 5.48 -0.38
CA GLU A 222 0.34 4.75 -1.61
C GLU A 222 -0.55 5.55 -2.55
N ALA A 223 -1.59 6.18 -1.99
CA ALA A 223 -2.46 7.09 -2.72
C ALA A 223 -1.66 8.18 -3.44
N ALA A 224 -0.76 8.86 -2.72
CA ALA A 224 0.08 9.89 -3.32
C ALA A 224 0.99 9.32 -4.42
N LEU A 225 1.60 8.14 -4.20
CA LEU A 225 2.45 7.47 -5.17
C LEU A 225 1.67 7.11 -6.45
N LYS A 226 0.52 6.45 -6.35
CA LYS A 226 -0.28 6.06 -7.53
C LYS A 226 -0.74 7.26 -8.33
N MET A 227 -1.19 8.32 -7.65
CA MET A 227 -1.53 9.56 -8.33
C MET A 227 -0.32 10.16 -9.05
N SER A 228 0.88 10.12 -8.46
CA SER A 228 2.10 10.58 -9.14
C SER A 228 2.42 9.75 -10.40
N GLU A 229 2.33 8.42 -10.29
CA GLU A 229 2.66 7.49 -11.37
C GLU A 229 1.71 7.62 -12.57
N THR A 230 0.41 7.77 -12.33
CA THR A 230 -0.57 7.75 -13.43
C THR A 230 -0.93 9.14 -13.96
N MET A 231 -0.94 10.17 -13.10
CA MET A 231 -1.20 11.54 -13.54
C MET A 231 0.05 12.22 -14.10
N LEU A 232 1.26 11.75 -13.72
CA LEU A 232 2.53 12.41 -14.03
C LEU A 232 2.58 13.86 -13.56
N VAL A 233 1.99 14.13 -12.40
CA VAL A 233 2.08 15.40 -11.69
C VAL A 233 2.66 15.17 -10.31
N GLN A 234 3.24 16.22 -9.73
CA GLN A 234 3.74 16.12 -8.37
C GLN A 234 2.59 15.85 -7.40
N SER A 235 2.66 14.69 -6.76
CA SER A 235 1.73 14.25 -5.73
C SER A 235 2.50 14.03 -4.44
N SER A 236 2.06 14.66 -3.36
CA SER A 236 2.67 14.57 -2.03
C SER A 236 1.65 14.12 -1.00
N PHE A 237 2.13 13.69 0.17
CA PHE A 237 1.27 13.30 1.28
C PHE A 237 1.69 14.01 2.57
N THR A 238 0.75 14.13 3.50
CA THR A 238 0.97 14.54 4.90
C THR A 238 -0.08 13.95 5.80
N THR A 239 0.20 13.86 7.10
CA THR A 239 -0.89 13.68 8.08
C THR A 239 -1.55 15.03 8.35
N ALA A 240 -2.79 14.99 8.82
CA ALA A 240 -3.51 16.19 9.23
C ALA A 240 -2.86 16.89 10.44
N GLU A 241 -2.18 16.14 11.32
CA GLU A 241 -1.39 16.72 12.40
C GLU A 241 -0.15 17.42 11.85
N GLU A 242 0.54 16.83 10.87
CA GLU A 242 1.76 17.42 10.30
C GLU A 242 1.45 18.64 9.41
N PHE A 243 0.21 18.79 8.97
CA PHE A 243 -0.22 19.84 8.05
C PHE A 243 0.14 21.29 8.48
N PRO A 244 -0.06 21.70 9.76
CA PRO A 244 0.33 23.01 10.25
C PRO A 244 1.85 23.21 10.36
N HIS A 245 2.67 22.16 10.27
CA HIS A 245 4.13 22.24 10.42
C HIS A 245 4.87 22.56 9.11
N GLY A 246 4.16 23.13 8.13
CA GLY A 246 4.73 23.71 6.90
C GLY A 246 3.92 23.40 5.66
N PHE A 247 3.23 22.26 5.62
CA PHE A 247 2.45 21.81 4.45
C PHE A 247 1.26 22.71 4.13
N HIS A 248 0.71 23.44 5.11
CA HIS A 248 -0.34 24.44 4.89
C HIS A 248 0.12 25.67 4.10
N ARG A 249 1.43 26.00 4.09
CA ARG A 249 1.95 27.23 3.49
C ARG A 249 1.78 27.31 1.97
N PRO A 250 2.07 26.27 1.18
CA PRO A 250 1.86 26.29 -0.27
C PRO A 250 0.39 26.11 -0.69
N VAL A 251 -0.50 25.74 0.24
CA VAL A 251 -1.91 25.45 -0.06
C VAL A 251 -2.71 26.73 -0.28
N ASN A 252 -3.50 26.75 -1.35
CA ASN A 252 -4.39 27.85 -1.71
C ASN A 252 -5.69 27.33 -2.34
N GLN A 253 -6.58 28.22 -2.75
CA GLN A 253 -7.90 27.88 -3.32
C GLN A 253 -7.84 26.95 -4.54
N ASN A 254 -6.74 26.95 -5.29
CA ASN A 254 -6.55 26.12 -6.48
C ASN A 254 -5.77 24.82 -6.20
N SER A 255 -5.43 24.54 -4.94
CA SER A 255 -4.82 23.26 -4.57
C SER A 255 -5.80 22.11 -4.75
N ASN A 256 -5.30 20.94 -5.16
CA ASN A 256 -6.10 19.72 -5.30
C ASN A 256 -5.79 18.81 -4.11
N ILE A 257 -6.79 18.58 -3.27
CA ILE A 257 -6.61 17.85 -2.00
C ILE A 257 -7.51 16.61 -1.99
N PHE A 258 -6.91 15.46 -1.71
CA PHE A 258 -7.65 14.30 -1.22
C PHE A 258 -7.55 14.27 0.30
N LEU A 259 -8.69 14.26 1.00
CA LEU A 259 -8.72 14.11 2.45
C LEU A 259 -9.27 12.74 2.81
N ILE A 260 -8.46 11.92 3.47
CA ILE A 260 -8.87 10.63 4.02
C ILE A 260 -9.30 10.88 5.47
N ASN A 261 -10.60 10.82 5.72
CA ASN A 261 -11.18 10.97 7.04
C ASN A 261 -11.70 9.61 7.54
N SER A 262 -11.41 9.32 8.80
CA SER A 262 -11.77 8.04 9.42
C SER A 262 -12.45 8.21 10.75
N THR A 263 -13.13 7.15 11.20
CA THR A 263 -13.63 7.10 12.59
C THR A 263 -12.52 6.95 13.62
N ALA A 264 -11.35 6.39 13.26
CA ALA A 264 -10.23 6.21 14.18
C ALA A 264 -9.63 7.57 14.61
N TYR A 265 -9.59 8.51 13.67
CA TYR A 265 -9.09 9.86 13.89
C TYR A 265 -9.97 10.86 13.13
N PRO A 266 -11.09 11.31 13.72
CA PRO A 266 -12.01 12.23 13.07
C PRO A 266 -11.35 13.57 12.75
N LEU A 267 -11.39 13.98 11.48
CA LEU A 267 -10.74 15.19 10.96
C LEU A 267 -11.71 16.37 10.76
N GLU A 268 -12.78 16.46 11.56
CA GLU A 268 -13.86 17.45 11.38
C GLU A 268 -13.35 18.89 11.21
N LYS A 269 -12.40 19.33 12.06
CA LYS A 269 -11.82 20.68 11.96
C LYS A 269 -11.06 20.90 10.66
N THR A 270 -10.28 19.92 10.22
CA THR A 270 -9.51 19.96 8.97
C THR A 270 -10.44 19.95 7.77
N THR A 271 -11.47 19.10 7.80
CA THR A 271 -12.53 19.03 6.80
C THR A 271 -13.23 20.37 6.64
N ASN A 272 -13.72 20.96 7.74
CA ASN A 272 -14.41 22.25 7.72
C ASN A 272 -13.50 23.36 7.19
N TYR A 273 -12.23 23.37 7.58
CA TYR A 273 -11.26 24.34 7.07
C TYR A 273 -11.10 24.21 5.54
N PHE A 274 -10.84 23.00 5.03
CA PHE A 274 -10.65 22.80 3.58
C PHE A 274 -11.91 23.12 2.77
N GLN A 275 -13.10 22.76 3.25
CA GLN A 275 -14.37 23.11 2.59
C GLN A 275 -14.56 24.63 2.41
N THR A 276 -14.00 25.46 3.31
CA THR A 276 -14.09 26.93 3.18
C THR A 276 -12.96 27.56 2.37
N LYS A 277 -11.88 26.83 2.09
CA LYS A 277 -10.64 27.39 1.53
C LYS A 277 -10.20 26.76 0.22
N ILE A 278 -10.67 25.56 -0.13
CA ILE A 278 -10.14 24.75 -1.21
C ILE A 278 -11.28 24.46 -2.19
N ASN A 279 -11.10 24.84 -3.45
CA ASN A 279 -12.12 24.64 -4.48
C ASN A 279 -12.16 23.20 -4.97
N ASN A 280 -11.01 22.52 -4.98
CA ASN A 280 -10.88 21.14 -5.45
C ASN A 280 -10.45 20.21 -4.29
N MET A 281 -11.43 19.81 -3.50
CA MET A 281 -11.26 18.83 -2.42
C MET A 281 -12.11 17.60 -2.71
N ILE A 282 -11.54 16.42 -2.44
CA ILE A 282 -12.25 15.14 -2.46
C ILE A 282 -12.15 14.52 -1.07
N LEU A 283 -13.28 14.41 -0.39
CA LEU A 283 -13.39 13.77 0.92
C LEU A 283 -13.69 12.28 0.78
N ILE A 284 -12.76 11.45 1.24
CA ILE A 284 -12.90 9.99 1.35
C ILE A 284 -13.18 9.66 2.81
N ASN A 285 -14.38 9.15 3.07
CA ASN A 285 -14.86 8.88 4.43
C ASN A 285 -14.95 7.37 4.68
N THR A 286 -14.29 6.87 5.72
CA THR A 286 -14.53 5.52 6.25
C THR A 286 -15.63 5.51 7.33
N VAL A 287 -16.75 6.19 7.05
CA VAL A 287 -17.88 6.33 7.98
C VAL A 287 -19.18 5.84 7.34
N ASP A 288 -20.01 5.14 8.11
CA ASP A 288 -21.31 4.63 7.65
C ASP A 288 -22.37 5.73 7.45
N ASN A 289 -22.09 7.00 7.79
CA ASN A 289 -23.05 8.09 7.68
C ASN A 289 -22.55 9.33 6.91
N GLN A 290 -23.38 9.62 5.90
CA GLN A 290 -23.42 10.67 4.88
C GLN A 290 -22.87 12.03 5.30
N ASN A 291 -21.71 12.40 4.74
CA ASN A 291 -21.32 13.79 4.38
C ASN A 291 -19.96 13.83 3.63
N GLY A 292 -19.57 12.74 2.96
CA GLY A 292 -18.36 12.66 2.13
C GLY A 292 -18.67 12.61 0.65
N ASP A 293 -17.73 13.08 -0.17
CA ASP A 293 -17.80 12.90 -1.63
C ASP A 293 -17.79 11.42 -1.97
N PHE A 294 -16.90 10.63 -1.35
CA PHE A 294 -16.82 9.19 -1.52
C PHE A 294 -16.84 8.45 -0.17
N ASN A 295 -17.79 7.54 0.03
CA ASN A 295 -17.95 6.81 1.29
C ASN A 295 -17.49 5.35 1.12
N ILE A 296 -16.69 4.89 2.07
CA ILE A 296 -16.22 3.51 2.22
C ILE A 296 -16.93 2.93 3.44
N LYS A 297 -17.36 1.67 3.36
CA LYS A 297 -18.02 1.00 4.48
C LYS A 297 -17.04 0.92 5.65
N LYS A 298 -17.56 1.12 6.86
CA LYS A 298 -16.72 1.01 8.06
C LYS A 298 -16.29 -0.44 8.30
N HIS A 299 -15.01 -0.62 8.63
CA HIS A 299 -14.43 -1.90 9.05
C HIS A 299 -13.54 -1.69 10.27
N LYS A 300 -12.75 -2.70 10.63
CA LYS A 300 -11.64 -2.48 11.55
C LYS A 300 -10.60 -1.58 10.89
N TYR A 301 -10.01 -0.68 11.68
CA TYR A 301 -9.13 0.38 11.16
C TYR A 301 -7.96 -0.15 10.33
N TYR A 302 -7.38 -1.30 10.67
CA TYR A 302 -6.30 -1.88 9.87
C TYR A 302 -6.78 -2.46 8.52
N LEU A 303 -8.04 -2.86 8.37
CA LEU A 303 -8.56 -3.39 7.10
C LEU A 303 -9.07 -2.30 6.15
N GLU A 304 -9.53 -1.17 6.68
CA GLU A 304 -9.98 -0.02 5.88
C GLU A 304 -8.86 0.53 4.97
N ALA A 305 -7.59 0.32 5.31
CA ALA A 305 -6.46 0.67 4.44
C ALA A 305 -6.51 -0.04 3.08
N ILE A 306 -7.07 -1.25 3.02
CA ILE A 306 -7.23 -2.02 1.78
C ILE A 306 -8.23 -1.30 0.86
N THR A 307 -9.41 -0.93 1.39
CA THR A 307 -10.46 -0.27 0.60
C THR A 307 -10.08 1.15 0.22
N ILE A 308 -9.37 1.89 1.09
CA ILE A 308 -8.74 3.17 0.73
C ILE A 308 -7.80 2.99 -0.47
N GLY A 309 -6.94 1.96 -0.44
CA GLY A 309 -6.05 1.64 -1.55
C GLY A 309 -6.82 1.42 -2.86
N ILE A 310 -7.89 0.63 -2.85
CA ILE A 310 -8.75 0.39 -4.03
C ILE A 310 -9.35 1.70 -4.57
N VAL A 311 -9.87 2.55 -3.69
CA VAL A 311 -10.46 3.84 -4.10
C VAL A 311 -9.44 4.71 -4.82
N PHE A 312 -8.21 4.79 -4.31
CA PHE A 312 -7.15 5.55 -4.97
C PHE A 312 -6.65 4.90 -6.26
N GLN A 313 -6.64 3.57 -6.37
CA GLN A 313 -6.35 2.89 -7.63
C GLN A 313 -7.41 3.24 -8.69
N LEU A 314 -8.69 3.30 -8.31
CA LEU A 314 -9.77 3.73 -9.19
C LEU A 314 -9.60 5.19 -9.61
N PHE A 315 -9.29 6.11 -8.68
CA PHE A 315 -8.95 7.50 -9.05
C PHE A 315 -7.75 7.59 -9.99
N ALA A 316 -6.69 6.84 -9.70
CA ALA A 316 -5.46 6.80 -10.49
C ALA A 316 -5.69 6.22 -11.90
N TYR A 317 -6.76 5.46 -12.13
CA TYR A 317 -7.18 5.03 -13.46
C TYR A 317 -8.12 6.04 -14.13
N TYR A 318 -9.22 6.41 -13.47
CA TYR A 318 -10.32 7.16 -14.09
C TYR A 318 -9.95 8.62 -14.38
N ILE A 319 -9.18 9.29 -13.52
CA ILE A 319 -8.80 10.70 -13.74
C ILE A 319 -7.92 10.86 -14.99
N PRO A 320 -6.77 10.16 -15.14
CA PRO A 320 -5.95 10.32 -16.34
C PRO A 320 -6.67 9.84 -17.60
N THR A 321 -7.43 8.75 -17.53
CA THR A 321 -8.19 8.23 -18.68
C THR A 321 -9.23 9.25 -19.17
N TYR A 322 -9.92 9.93 -18.26
CA TYR A 322 -10.85 11.01 -18.62
C TYR A 322 -10.12 12.19 -19.30
N LEU A 323 -8.88 12.48 -18.92
CA LEU A 323 -8.04 13.48 -19.57
C LEU A 323 -7.47 13.02 -20.92
N GLY A 324 -7.79 11.80 -21.39
CA GLY A 324 -7.22 11.21 -22.60
C GLY A 324 -5.77 10.73 -22.44
N LEU A 325 -5.32 10.53 -21.19
CA LEU A 325 -3.99 10.03 -20.86
C LEU A 325 -4.05 8.54 -20.53
N ASP A 326 -3.12 7.75 -21.06
CA ASP A 326 -2.97 6.35 -20.68
C ASP A 326 -2.27 6.26 -19.30
N PRO A 327 -2.90 5.70 -18.25
CA PRO A 327 -2.27 5.56 -16.93
C PRO A 327 -1.04 4.63 -16.93
N ASN A 328 -0.83 3.84 -17.99
CA ASN A 328 0.33 2.97 -18.18
C ASN A 328 1.37 3.56 -19.13
N ARG A 329 1.24 4.83 -19.54
CA ARG A 329 2.21 5.46 -20.44
C ARG A 329 3.59 5.53 -19.79
N ASN A 330 4.62 5.35 -20.61
CA ASN A 330 6.01 5.48 -20.18
C ASN A 330 6.30 6.91 -19.68
N ALA A 331 7.15 7.01 -18.67
CA ALA A 331 7.51 8.30 -18.07
C ALA A 331 8.95 8.24 -17.54
N ASN A 332 9.88 8.72 -18.36
CA ASN A 332 11.33 8.70 -18.06
C ASN A 332 11.87 7.29 -17.78
N ASP A 333 11.35 6.25 -18.44
CA ASP A 333 11.80 4.86 -18.27
C ASP A 333 13.30 4.68 -18.62
N ASP A 334 13.86 5.58 -19.44
CA ASP A 334 15.29 5.67 -19.76
C ASP A 334 16.15 5.98 -18.52
N TYR A 335 15.61 6.70 -17.54
CA TYR A 335 16.28 6.91 -16.26
C TYR A 335 16.47 5.61 -15.48
N ASP A 336 15.44 4.76 -15.44
CA ASP A 336 15.48 3.47 -14.75
C ASP A 336 16.51 2.51 -15.37
N GLU A 337 16.59 2.51 -16.71
CA GLU A 337 17.61 1.77 -17.46
C GLU A 337 19.02 2.29 -17.17
N LEU A 338 19.21 3.62 -17.12
CA LEU A 338 20.49 4.26 -16.83
C LEU A 338 21.03 3.86 -15.45
N ILE A 339 20.18 3.87 -14.42
CA ILE A 339 20.58 3.57 -13.04
C ILE A 339 20.63 2.07 -12.70
N LYS A 340 20.17 1.20 -13.62
CA LYS A 340 20.12 -0.27 -13.44
C LYS A 340 19.44 -0.67 -12.13
N ASN A 341 18.23 -0.14 -11.91
CA ASN A 341 17.48 -0.35 -10.67
C ASN A 341 16.97 -1.80 -10.47
N ARG A 342 17.10 -2.67 -11.49
CA ARG A 342 16.72 -4.08 -11.49
C ARG A 342 17.90 -4.97 -11.89
N LEU A 343 18.00 -6.13 -11.25
CA LEU A 343 18.88 -7.23 -11.63
C LEU A 343 18.36 -7.87 -12.92
N THR A 344 19.28 -8.15 -13.84
CA THR A 344 19.04 -8.87 -15.11
C THR A 344 19.05 -10.38 -14.94
#